data_AF-A0A5J4UHV1-F1
#
_entry.id   AF-A0A5J4UHV1-F1
#
_cell.length_a   1.000
_cell.length_b   1.000
_cell.length_c   1.000
_cell.angle_alpha   90.00
_cell.angle_beta   90.00
_cell.angle_gamma   90.00
#
_symmetry.space_group_name_H-M   'P 1'
#
loop_
_entity.id
_entity.type
_entity.pdbx_description
1 polymer ?
#
loop_
_entity_poly.entity_id
_entity_poly.type
_entity_poly.pdbx_seq_one_letter_code
_entity_poly.pdbx_strand_id
1 'polypeptide(L)'
;MNGARDYNVIGGLLGLGEFILLEIISEMILPQDVQQFLVVCRKINKLLDHPRFKKIIQSIIKITPVFIIKEKQQGRLKGMKFVHSNKYAQSTIAFEPVICEGIVRFEVIFEHTRFYRICGIADASCSFDAYMGPSDDEYIEKTVRYDN
;
A
#
# COMPACT_ATOMS: atom_id res chain seq x y z
N MET A 1 35.98 -3.76 -26.73
CA MET A 1 35.67 -4.27 -25.36
C MET A 1 35.97 -3.13 -24.41
N ASN A 2 34.94 -2.40 -23.95
CA ASN A 2 35.13 -1.22 -23.11
C ASN A 2 35.23 -1.67 -21.66
N GLY A 3 36.37 -1.37 -21.02
CA GLY A 3 36.60 -1.73 -19.64
C GLY A 3 35.66 -0.95 -18.72
N ALA A 4 35.19 -1.57 -17.65
CA ALA A 4 34.36 -0.96 -16.61
C ALA A 4 34.96 0.33 -15.97
N ARG A 5 36.17 0.73 -16.35
CA ARG A 5 36.84 1.98 -15.94
C ARG A 5 36.28 3.21 -16.65
N ASP A 6 35.67 3.08 -17.82
CA ASP A 6 35.18 4.23 -18.60
C ASP A 6 33.88 4.85 -18.04
N TYR A 7 33.20 4.15 -17.12
CA TYR A 7 31.97 4.63 -16.48
C TYR A 7 32.18 5.11 -15.03
N ASN A 8 33.37 4.89 -14.46
CA ASN A 8 33.69 5.33 -13.12
C ASN A 8 34.22 6.77 -13.17
N VAL A 9 33.29 7.73 -13.26
CA VAL A 9 33.61 9.14 -13.06
C VAL A 9 34.06 9.32 -11.60
N ILE A 10 35.27 9.82 -11.36
CA ILE A 10 35.73 10.20 -10.02
C ILE A 10 34.79 11.30 -9.50
N GLY A 11 34.12 11.04 -8.38
CA GLY A 11 33.05 11.91 -7.87
C GLY A 11 31.65 11.63 -8.43
N GLY A 12 31.50 10.62 -9.29
CA GLY A 12 30.20 10.14 -9.77
C GLY A 12 29.42 9.36 -8.72
N LEU A 13 28.24 8.83 -9.07
CA LEU A 13 27.31 8.14 -8.16
C LEU A 13 27.99 7.04 -7.32
N LEU A 14 28.91 6.28 -7.90
CA LEU A 14 29.67 5.22 -7.22
C LEU A 14 30.68 5.75 -6.20
N GLY A 15 31.11 7.01 -6.34
CA GLY A 15 31.96 7.73 -5.41
C GLY A 15 31.22 8.28 -4.19
N LEU A 16 29.89 8.33 -4.20
CA LEU A 16 29.11 8.81 -3.06
C LEU A 16 29.17 7.84 -1.86
N GLY A 17 29.06 8.42 -0.68
CA GLY A 17 28.94 7.71 0.59
C GLY A 17 27.52 7.18 0.82
N GLU A 18 27.38 6.19 1.69
CA GLU A 18 26.10 5.52 1.96
C GLU A 18 24.99 6.48 2.44
N PHE A 19 25.33 7.49 3.25
CA PHE A 19 24.34 8.45 3.73
C PHE A 19 23.73 9.27 2.60
N ILE A 20 24.55 9.75 1.65
CA ILE A 20 24.05 10.50 0.50
C ILE A 20 23.19 9.59 -0.40
N LEU A 21 23.62 8.35 -0.62
CA LEU A 21 22.83 7.38 -1.38
C LEU A 21 21.47 7.08 -0.72
N LEU A 22 21.41 7.05 0.63
CA LEU A 22 20.16 6.89 1.37
C LEU A 22 19.26 8.13 1.28
N GLU A 23 19.82 9.34 1.30
CA GLU A 23 19.04 10.56 1.03
C GLU A 23 18.45 10.55 -0.39
N ILE A 24 19.20 10.05 -1.38
CA ILE A 24 18.68 9.88 -2.75
C ILE A 24 17.52 8.88 -2.76
N ILE A 25 17.65 7.74 -2.07
CA ILE A 25 16.56 6.75 -1.98
C ILE A 25 15.35 7.34 -1.27
N SER A 26 15.51 8.18 -0.24
CA SER A 26 14.37 8.74 0.50
C SER A 26 13.52 9.73 -0.29
N GLU A 27 14.07 10.32 -1.35
CA GLU A 27 13.33 11.19 -2.26
C GLU A 27 12.62 10.40 -3.39
N MET A 28 12.79 9.07 -3.46
CA MET A 28 12.08 8.26 -4.45
C MET A 28 10.61 8.07 -4.05
N ILE A 29 9.73 8.18 -5.04
CA ILE A 29 8.28 8.06 -4.84
C ILE A 29 7.83 6.60 -5.01
N LEU A 30 8.33 5.93 -6.05
CA LEU A 30 7.88 4.58 -6.38
C LEU A 30 8.83 3.52 -5.80
N PRO A 31 8.31 2.45 -5.17
CA PRO A 31 9.15 1.35 -4.67
C PRO A 31 10.03 0.71 -5.76
N GLN A 32 9.57 0.71 -7.00
CA GLN A 32 10.27 0.16 -8.16
C GLN A 32 11.52 0.97 -8.50
N ASP A 33 11.49 2.29 -8.32
CA ASP A 33 12.66 3.14 -8.54
C ASP A 33 13.76 2.81 -7.52
N VAL A 34 13.36 2.55 -6.26
CA VAL A 34 14.28 2.09 -5.21
C VAL A 34 14.89 0.74 -5.59
N GLN A 35 14.08 -0.21 -6.08
CA GLN A 35 14.57 -1.51 -6.53
C GLN A 35 15.57 -1.37 -7.68
N GLN A 36 15.24 -0.57 -8.70
CA GLN A 36 16.12 -0.30 -9.84
C GLN A 36 17.44 0.32 -9.39
N PHE A 37 17.39 1.27 -8.46
CA PHE A 37 18.58 1.91 -7.90
C PHE A 37 19.47 0.91 -7.14
N LEU A 38 18.88 0.05 -6.32
CA LEU A 38 19.61 -0.94 -5.51
C LEU A 38 20.34 -2.00 -6.34
N VAL A 39 19.88 -2.29 -7.56
CA VAL A 39 20.50 -3.29 -8.45
C VAL A 39 21.57 -2.71 -9.37
N VAL A 40 21.80 -1.38 -9.35
CA VAL A 40 22.82 -0.73 -10.19
C VAL A 40 24.22 -1.30 -9.95
N CYS A 41 24.60 -1.55 -8.70
CA CYS A 41 25.86 -2.23 -8.39
C CYS A 41 25.90 -2.82 -6.98
N ARG A 42 26.89 -3.69 -6.72
CA ARG A 42 27.11 -4.32 -5.41
C ARG A 42 27.32 -3.32 -4.27
N LYS A 43 27.90 -2.15 -4.53
CA LYS A 43 28.13 -1.13 -3.48
C LYS A 43 26.80 -0.51 -3.02
N ILE A 44 25.91 -0.17 -3.95
CA ILE A 44 24.58 0.38 -3.65
C ILE A 44 23.67 -0.70 -3.06
N ASN A 45 23.80 -1.95 -3.50
CA ASN A 45 23.01 -3.06 -2.95
C ASN A 45 23.23 -3.25 -1.43
N LYS A 46 24.43 -2.97 -0.90
CA LYS A 46 24.72 -3.01 0.54
C LYS A 46 23.90 -2.03 1.38
N LEU A 47 23.24 -1.05 0.77
CA LEU A 47 22.34 -0.16 1.49
C LEU A 47 21.16 -0.93 2.11
N LEU A 48 20.81 -2.11 1.59
CA LEU A 48 19.82 -3.01 2.19
C LEU A 48 20.13 -3.34 3.66
N ASP A 49 21.42 -3.48 3.99
CA ASP A 49 21.88 -3.82 5.35
C ASP A 49 21.93 -2.59 6.27
N HIS A 50 21.78 -1.38 5.73
CA HIS A 50 21.91 -0.16 6.50
C HIS A 50 20.66 0.07 7.39
N PRO A 51 20.81 0.36 8.69
CA PRO A 51 19.67 0.50 9.62
C PRO A 51 18.61 1.53 9.21
N ARG A 52 19.01 2.61 8.51
CA ARG A 52 18.07 3.62 7.99
C ARG A 52 17.24 3.12 6.81
N PHE A 53 17.71 2.15 6.03
CA PHE A 53 17.03 1.69 4.82
C PHE A 53 15.61 1.19 5.12
N LYS A 54 15.44 0.40 6.19
CA LYS A 54 14.12 -0.09 6.62
C LYS A 54 13.13 1.03 6.89
N LYS A 55 13.57 2.14 7.51
CA LYS A 55 12.70 3.30 7.80
C LYS A 55 12.34 4.04 6.52
N ILE A 56 13.30 4.18 5.60
CA ILE A 56 13.10 4.84 4.31
C ILE A 56 12.11 4.05 3.45
N ILE A 57 12.35 2.75 3.24
CA ILE A 57 11.46 1.93 2.42
C ILE A 57 10.05 1.86 3.02
N GLN A 58 9.94 1.81 4.35
CA GLN A 58 8.64 1.86 5.02
C GLN A 58 7.89 3.17 4.72
N SER A 59 8.60 4.30 4.63
CA SER A 59 7.99 5.59 4.27
C SER A 59 7.51 5.62 2.82
N ILE A 60 8.28 5.01 1.91
CA ILE A 60 7.99 4.99 0.47
C ILE A 60 6.81 4.06 0.16
N ILE A 61 6.79 2.86 0.75
CA ILE A 61 5.72 1.87 0.47
C ILE A 61 4.42 2.17 1.20
N LYS A 62 4.44 2.97 2.28
CA LYS A 62 3.26 3.18 3.11
C LYS A 62 2.33 4.22 2.46
N ILE A 63 1.13 3.79 2.12
CA ILE A 63 0.06 4.68 1.64
C ILE A 63 -0.86 5.04 2.79
N THR A 64 -1.25 6.31 2.84
CA THR A 64 -2.24 6.83 3.79
C THR A 64 -3.47 7.28 3.01
N PRO A 65 -4.42 6.38 2.71
CA PRO A 65 -5.57 6.71 1.89
C PRO A 65 -6.63 7.47 2.68
N VAL A 66 -7.51 8.16 1.96
CA VAL A 66 -8.75 8.73 2.48
C VAL A 66 -9.87 7.71 2.28
N PHE A 67 -10.68 7.48 3.31
CA PHE A 67 -11.86 6.64 3.19
C PHE A 67 -13.01 7.45 2.61
N ILE A 68 -13.62 6.94 1.56
CA ILE A 68 -14.85 7.46 0.97
C ILE A 68 -16.01 6.63 1.51
N ILE A 69 -16.87 7.26 2.32
CA ILE A 69 -18.11 6.68 2.83
C ILE A 69 -19.26 7.41 2.14
N LYS A 70 -19.99 6.73 1.25
CA LYS A 70 -21.10 7.32 0.50
C LYS A 70 -22.32 7.55 1.40
N GLU A 71 -22.57 6.65 2.35
CA GLU A 71 -23.75 6.71 3.21
C GLU A 71 -23.43 6.51 4.68
N LYS A 72 -24.04 7.34 5.55
CA LYS A 72 -23.86 7.27 7.01
C LYS A 72 -24.27 5.91 7.62
N GLN A 73 -25.08 5.11 6.92
CA GLN A 73 -25.51 3.80 7.42
C GLN A 73 -24.45 2.70 7.25
N GLN A 74 -23.39 2.94 6.47
CA GLN A 74 -22.32 1.96 6.25
C GLN A 74 -21.44 1.79 7.50
N GLY A 75 -21.33 2.81 8.35
CA GLY A 75 -20.52 2.78 9.56
C GLY A 75 -19.97 4.16 9.91
N ARG A 76 -19.00 4.20 10.82
CA ARG A 76 -18.32 5.43 11.23
C ARG A 76 -16.81 5.31 11.14
N LEU A 77 -16.15 6.39 10.73
CA LEU A 77 -14.69 6.47 10.63
C LEU A 77 -14.09 7.20 11.83
N LYS A 78 -12.96 6.70 12.35
CA LYS A 78 -12.13 7.39 13.34
C LYS A 78 -10.64 7.23 12.99
N GLY A 79 -10.12 8.09 12.13
CA GLY A 79 -8.77 7.92 11.56
C GLY A 79 -8.72 6.70 10.63
N MET A 80 -7.68 5.86 10.74
CA MET A 80 -7.54 4.61 9.96
C MET A 80 -8.36 3.44 10.52
N LYS A 81 -9.50 3.75 11.16
CA LYS A 81 -10.37 2.79 11.83
C LYS A 81 -11.78 2.97 11.33
N PHE A 82 -12.30 1.93 10.71
CA PHE A 82 -13.69 1.83 10.31
C PHE A 82 -14.45 1.02 11.35
N VAL A 83 -15.56 1.56 11.83
CA VAL A 83 -16.46 0.86 12.76
C VAL A 83 -17.76 0.55 12.04
N HIS A 84 -17.96 -0.73 11.77
CA HIS A 84 -19.18 -1.27 11.22
C HIS A 84 -20.22 -1.40 12.35
N SER A 85 -21.28 -0.60 12.28
CA SER A 85 -22.30 -0.48 13.34
C SER A 85 -23.68 -1.01 12.97
N ASN A 86 -23.88 -1.48 11.73
CA ASN A 86 -25.17 -2.00 11.28
C ASN A 86 -25.22 -3.52 11.45
N LYS A 87 -26.15 -4.02 12.26
CA LYS A 87 -26.19 -5.43 12.70
C LYS A 87 -26.31 -6.47 11.58
N TYR A 88 -26.87 -6.11 10.43
CA TYR A 88 -27.31 -7.06 9.40
C TYR A 88 -27.02 -6.63 7.96
N ALA A 89 -26.36 -5.49 7.75
CA ALA A 89 -26.08 -4.97 6.42
C ALA A 89 -24.63 -5.19 6.03
N GLN A 90 -24.37 -5.39 4.74
CA GLN A 90 -23.02 -5.28 4.20
C GLN A 90 -22.64 -3.80 4.06
N SER A 91 -21.36 -3.50 4.23
CA SER A 91 -20.81 -2.16 4.07
C SER A 91 -19.60 -2.21 3.16
N THR A 92 -19.56 -1.28 2.20
CA THR A 92 -18.40 -1.07 1.33
C THR A 92 -17.83 0.30 1.59
N ILE A 93 -16.51 0.36 1.73
CA ILE A 93 -15.73 1.59 1.82
C ILE A 93 -14.80 1.66 0.62
N ALA A 94 -14.70 2.82 -0.01
CA ALA A 94 -13.72 3.06 -1.06
C ALA A 94 -12.52 3.85 -0.52
N PHE A 95 -11.38 3.73 -1.18
CA PHE A 95 -10.16 4.46 -0.84
C PHE A 95 -9.81 5.44 -1.96
N GLU A 96 -9.35 6.63 -1.57
CA GLU A 96 -8.69 7.60 -2.45
C GLU A 96 -7.26 7.85 -1.94
N PRO A 97 -6.20 7.60 -2.74
CA PRO A 97 -6.25 7.02 -4.08
C PRO A 97 -6.60 5.53 -4.07
N VAL A 98 -6.96 5.01 -5.25
CA VAL A 98 -6.99 3.57 -5.51
C VAL A 98 -5.60 2.99 -5.20
N ILE A 99 -5.58 1.88 -4.44
CA ILE A 99 -4.34 1.25 -4.01
C ILE A 99 -3.83 0.34 -5.14
N CYS A 100 -3.03 0.91 -6.04
CA CYS A 100 -2.38 0.15 -7.12
C CYS A 100 -0.97 -0.33 -6.74
N GLU A 101 -0.33 0.36 -5.80
CA GLU A 101 1.03 0.07 -5.32
C GLU A 101 1.10 0.29 -3.81
N GLY A 102 2.21 -0.12 -3.17
CA GLY A 102 2.44 0.12 -1.75
C GLY A 102 1.58 -0.73 -0.79
N ILE A 103 1.44 -0.24 0.44
CA ILE A 103 0.81 -0.94 1.56
C ILE A 103 -0.05 0.04 2.35
N VAL A 104 -1.33 -0.30 2.53
CA VAL A 104 -2.26 0.39 3.43
C VAL A 104 -2.51 -0.46 4.66
N ARG A 105 -2.51 0.19 5.83
CA ARG A 105 -2.93 -0.43 7.09
C ARG A 105 -4.11 0.34 7.68
N PHE A 106 -5.20 -0.38 7.88
CA PHE A 106 -6.40 0.11 8.57
C PHE A 106 -6.97 -0.95 9.50
N GLU A 107 -7.88 -0.53 10.37
CA GLU A 107 -8.57 -1.38 11.33
C GLU A 107 -10.07 -1.41 11.00
N VAL A 108 -10.67 -2.59 11.06
CA VAL A 108 -12.13 -2.77 10.97
C VAL A 108 -12.64 -3.30 12.30
N ILE A 109 -13.58 -2.58 12.92
CA ILE A 109 -14.27 -2.99 14.13
C ILE A 109 -15.69 -3.40 13.78
N PHE A 110 -16.04 -4.63 14.13
CA PHE A 110 -17.38 -5.18 13.98
C PHE A 110 -18.17 -4.99 15.28
N GLU A 111 -18.98 -3.94 15.37
CA GLU A 111 -19.85 -3.72 16.52
C GLU A 111 -21.20 -4.43 16.31
N HIS A 112 -21.66 -5.11 17.35
CA HIS A 112 -22.97 -5.76 17.41
C HIS A 112 -23.23 -6.85 16.35
N THR A 113 -22.23 -7.28 15.60
CA THR A 113 -22.33 -8.35 14.60
C THR A 113 -22.54 -9.72 15.26
N ARG A 114 -23.60 -10.43 14.87
CA ARG A 114 -24.02 -11.71 15.51
C ARG A 114 -23.54 -12.97 14.78
N PHE A 115 -23.32 -12.88 13.47
CA PHE A 115 -23.07 -14.04 12.62
C PHE A 115 -21.67 -14.00 12.02
N TYR A 116 -21.54 -13.43 10.82
CA TYR A 116 -20.31 -13.45 10.05
C TYR A 116 -19.54 -12.14 10.16
N ARG A 117 -18.23 -12.24 10.38
CA ARG A 117 -17.30 -11.10 10.33
C ARG A 117 -16.39 -11.29 9.12
N ILE A 118 -16.82 -10.72 8.01
CA ILE A 118 -16.15 -10.90 6.72
C ILE A 118 -15.56 -9.56 6.30
N CYS A 119 -14.33 -9.60 5.80
CA CYS A 119 -13.70 -8.46 5.15
C CYS A 119 -13.22 -8.91 3.77
N GLY A 120 -13.27 -8.01 2.79
CA GLY A 120 -12.80 -8.27 1.45
C GLY A 120 -12.30 -7.02 0.76
N ILE A 121 -11.57 -7.23 -0.32
CA ILE A 121 -11.08 -6.18 -1.21
C ILE A 121 -11.71 -6.46 -2.58
N ALA A 122 -12.13 -5.40 -3.24
CA ALA A 122 -12.69 -5.45 -4.58
C ALA A 122 -11.79 -4.68 -5.55
N ASP A 123 -11.87 -5.05 -6.83
CA ASP A 123 -11.28 -4.27 -7.91
C ASP A 123 -11.85 -2.84 -7.92
N ALA A 124 -11.04 -1.87 -8.34
CA ALA A 124 -11.43 -0.47 -8.35
C ALA A 124 -12.59 -0.14 -9.31
N SER A 125 -12.84 -1.02 -10.30
CA SER A 125 -14.00 -0.91 -11.20
C SER A 125 -15.33 -1.25 -10.52
N CYS A 126 -15.32 -1.84 -9.32
CA CYS A 126 -16.54 -2.17 -8.59
C CYS A 126 -17.10 -0.95 -7.86
N SER A 127 -18.36 -0.61 -8.16
CA SER A 127 -19.18 0.20 -7.27
C SER A 127 -20.25 -0.71 -6.66
N PHE A 128 -20.20 -0.85 -5.34
CA PHE A 128 -21.24 -1.57 -4.61
C PHE A 128 -22.32 -0.58 -4.23
N ASP A 129 -23.57 -0.93 -4.55
CA ASP A 129 -24.72 -0.26 -3.99
C ASP A 129 -24.87 -0.63 -2.50
N ALA A 130 -25.65 0.17 -1.77
CA ALA A 130 -25.93 -0.12 -0.37
C ALA A 130 -26.57 -1.52 -0.25
N TYR A 131 -26.15 -2.29 0.76
CA TYR A 131 -26.63 -3.65 1.06
C TYR A 131 -26.27 -4.73 0.04
N MET A 132 -25.55 -4.41 -1.04
CA MET A 132 -25.03 -5.40 -1.99
C MET A 132 -23.67 -5.93 -1.53
N GLY A 133 -23.43 -7.21 -1.85
CA GLY A 133 -22.35 -8.00 -1.30
C GLY A 133 -21.38 -8.51 -2.34
N PRO A 134 -20.17 -8.92 -1.91
CA PRO A 134 -19.16 -9.47 -2.82
C PRO A 134 -19.59 -10.77 -3.54
N SER A 135 -20.67 -11.40 -3.08
CA SER A 135 -21.18 -12.69 -3.57
C SER A 135 -22.40 -12.54 -4.48
N ASP A 136 -22.89 -11.33 -4.72
CA ASP A 136 -23.97 -11.10 -5.68
C ASP A 136 -23.42 -11.23 -7.10
N ASP A 137 -24.24 -11.74 -8.02
CA ASP A 137 -23.82 -12.19 -9.35
C ASP A 137 -23.00 -11.18 -10.16
N GLU A 138 -23.23 -9.87 -9.95
CA GLU A 138 -22.52 -8.78 -10.64
C GLU A 138 -21.04 -8.63 -10.21
N TYR A 139 -20.68 -9.14 -9.03
CA TYR A 139 -19.37 -8.94 -8.40
C TYR A 139 -18.53 -10.23 -8.30
N ILE A 140 -19.04 -11.34 -8.86
CA ILE A 140 -18.31 -12.61 -8.96
C ILE A 140 -17.01 -12.36 -9.75
N GLU A 141 -15.90 -12.94 -9.29
CA GLU A 141 -14.52 -12.74 -9.80
C GLU A 141 -13.85 -11.38 -9.52
N LYS A 142 -14.58 -10.36 -9.07
CA LYS A 142 -14.01 -9.02 -8.80
C LYS A 142 -13.66 -8.77 -7.34
N THR A 143 -13.75 -9.77 -6.49
CA THR A 143 -13.53 -9.65 -5.05
C THR A 143 -12.70 -10.78 -4.47
N VAL A 144 -11.88 -10.46 -3.47
CA VAL A 144 -11.17 -11.42 -2.62
C VAL A 144 -11.68 -11.25 -1.19
N ARG A 145 -12.07 -12.37 -0.57
CA ARG A 145 -12.77 -12.41 0.73
C ARG A 145 -11.98 -13.22 1.76
N TYR A 146 -11.98 -12.75 2.99
CA TYR A 146 -11.53 -13.50 4.17
C TYR A 146 -12.64 -13.53 5.22
N ASP A 147 -12.95 -14.72 5.71
CA ASP A 147 -13.87 -14.99 6.82
C ASP A 147 -13.12 -15.41 8.09
N ASN A 148 -13.76 -15.21 9.24
CA ASN A 148 -13.31 -15.66 10.57
C ASN A 148 -14.35 -16.62 11.15
#